data_AF-A0A7C2UY42-F1
#
_entry.id   AF-A0A7C2UY42-F1
#
_cell.length_a   1.000
_cell.length_b   1.000
_cell.length_c   1.000
_cell.angle_alpha   90.00
_cell.angle_beta   90.00
_cell.angle_gamma   90.00
#
_symmetry.space_group_name_H-M   'P 1'
#
loop_
_entity.id
_entity.type
_entity.pdbx_description
1 polymer ?
#
loop_
_entity_poly.entity_id
_entity_poly.type
_entity_poly.pdbx_seq_one_letter_code
_entity_poly.pdbx_strand_id
1 'polypeptide(L)' 'MNFFDAYDEIFARIEEYIREHGTPPHALVVSPSLYQWLCDCRKEQLVQPRGEDLIWFDTPHGKIRLVIDERLDPYEIIAE' A
#
# COMPACT_ATOMS: atom_id res chain seq x y z
N MET A 1 -16.07 13.91 -9.12
CA MET A 1 -16.11 12.72 -8.25
C MET A 1 -14.66 12.44 -7.93
N ASN A 2 -14.20 12.77 -6.72
CA ASN A 2 -12.82 12.48 -6.32
C ASN A 2 -12.76 10.96 -6.15
N PHE A 3 -12.27 10.26 -7.17
CA PHE A 3 -11.86 8.88 -7.00
C PHE A 3 -10.78 8.89 -5.92
N PHE A 4 -11.04 8.20 -4.82
CA PHE A 4 -10.00 7.87 -3.88
C PHE A 4 -9.00 7.00 -4.65
N ASP A 5 -7.90 7.60 -5.09
CA ASP A 5 -6.83 6.86 -5.72
C ASP A 5 -5.95 6.33 -4.59
N ALA A 6 -6.21 5.08 -4.21
CA ALA A 6 -5.52 4.47 -3.09
C ALA A 6 -4.01 4.37 -3.34
N TYR A 7 -3.57 4.44 -4.60
CA TYR A 7 -2.14 4.57 -4.91
C TYR A 7 -1.59 5.92 -4.46
N ASP A 8 -2.23 7.04 -4.82
CA ASP A 8 -1.78 8.38 -4.41
C ASP A 8 -1.70 8.52 -2.88
N GLU A 9 -2.71 8.02 -2.16
CA GLU A 9 -2.70 8.07 -0.69
C GLU A 9 -1.59 7.22 -0.06
N ILE A 10 -1.32 6.03 -0.63
CA ILE A 10 -0.19 5.19 -0.22
C ILE A 10 1.14 5.92 -0.46
N PHE A 11 1.34 6.48 -1.65
CA PHE A 11 2.56 7.23 -1.99
C PHE A 11 2.73 8.44 -1.08
N ALA A 12 1.66 9.20 -0.84
CA ALA A 12 1.68 10.33 0.08
C ALA A 12 2.12 9.91 1.49
N ARG A 13 1.58 8.81 2.03
CA ARG A 13 2.01 8.29 3.35
C ARG A 13 3.46 7.83 3.38
N ILE A 14 3.94 7.19 2.32
CA ILE A 14 5.36 6.80 2.21
C ILE A 14 6.25 8.05 2.20
N GLU A 15 5.91 9.06 1.40
CA GLU A 15 6.68 10.31 1.32
C GLU A 15 6.68 11.08 2.65
N GLU A 16 5.55 11.11 3.35
CA GLU A 16 5.46 11.69 4.70
C GLU A 16 6.36 10.95 5.69
N TYR A 17 6.30 9.62 5.73
CA TYR A 17 7.17 8.82 6.59
C TYR A 17 8.66 9.05 6.26
N ILE A 18 9.03 9.11 4.98
CA ILE A 18 10.41 9.41 4.56
C ILE A 18 10.82 10.80 5.02
N ARG A 19 9.94 11.80 4.94
CA ARG A 19 10.23 13.16 5.39
C ARG A 19 10.47 13.21 6.90
N GLU A 20 9.75 12.41 7.68
CA GLU A 20 9.85 12.37 9.14
C GLU A 20 11.05 11.53 9.63
N HIS A 21 11.34 10.39 9.00
CA HIS A 21 12.32 9.40 9.47
C HIS A 21 13.61 9.35 8.64
N GLY A 22 13.61 9.93 7.43
CA GLY A 22 14.75 9.92 6.50
C GLY A 22 14.93 8.61 5.71
N THR A 23 14.08 7.62 5.94
CA THR A 23 14.09 6.30 5.28
C THR A 23 12.68 5.86 4.92
N PRO A 24 12.49 5.04 3.86
CA PRO A 24 11.17 4.50 3.54
C PRO A 24 10.67 3.55 4.63
N PRO A 25 9.34 3.46 4.84
CA PRO A 25 8.79 2.48 5.75
C PRO A 25 9.03 1.08 5.21
N HIS A 26 9.22 0.13 6.12
CA HIS A 26 9.41 -1.28 5.81
C HIS A 26 8.08 -1.96 5.53
N ALA A 27 7.00 -1.47 6.16
CA ALA A 27 5.66 -1.98 5.98
C ALA A 27 4.62 -0.86 5.91
N LEU A 28 3.51 -1.19 5.25
CA LEU A 28 2.28 -0.42 5.25
C LEU A 28 1.17 -1.30 5.81
N VAL A 29 0.57 -0.86 6.91
CA VAL A 29 -0.60 -1.50 7.50
C VAL A 29 -1.84 -0.88 6.88
N VAL A 30 -2.68 -1.73 6.30
CA VAL A 30 -3.92 -1.36 5.60
C VAL A 30 -5.07 -2.23 6.06
N SER A 31 -6.30 -1.72 5.92
CA SER A 31 -7.50 -2.53 6.17
C SER A 31 -7.64 -3.69 5.17
N PRO A 32 -8.43 -4.73 5.48
CA PRO A 32 -8.71 -5.82 4.55
C PRO A 32 -9.36 -5.34 3.25
N SER A 33 -10.25 -4.34 3.34
CA SER A 33 -10.95 -3.77 2.19
C SER A 33 -9.99 -3.05 1.24
N LEU A 34 -9.07 -2.25 1.80
CA LEU A 34 -8.06 -1.55 1.03
C LEU A 34 -7.06 -2.53 0.41
N TYR A 35 -6.64 -3.54 1.16
CA TYR A 35 -5.78 -4.62 0.65
C TYR A 35 -6.42 -5.35 -0.55
N GLN A 36 -7.71 -5.70 -0.43
CA GLN A 36 -8.44 -6.37 -1.49
C GLN A 36 -8.52 -5.49 -2.75
N TRP A 37 -8.83 -4.20 -2.58
CA TRP A 37 -8.86 -3.24 -3.69
C TRP A 37 -7.50 -3.13 -4.39
N LEU A 38 -6.40 -3.01 -3.64
CA LEU A 38 -5.04 -2.97 -4.19
C LEU A 38 -4.71 -4.26 -4.95
N CYS A 39 -5.11 -5.41 -4.42
CA CYS A 39 -4.94 -6.68 -5.11
C CYS A 39 -5.68 -6.72 -6.44
N ASP A 40 -6.92 -6.23 -6.48
CA ASP A 40 -7.71 -6.25 -7.71
C ASP A 40 -7.12 -5.29 -8.76
N CYS A 41 -6.72 -4.08 -8.38
CA CYS A 41 -6.00 -3.18 -9.29
C CYS A 41 -4.69 -3.78 -9.82
N ARG A 42 -3.95 -4.53 -8.98
CA ARG A 42 -2.71 -5.21 -9.41
C ARG A 42 -2.96 -6.36 -10.36
N LYS A 43 -4.02 -7.15 -10.16
CA LYS A 43 -4.40 -8.21 -11.08
C LYS A 43 -4.73 -7.68 -12.47
N GLU A 44 -5.28 -6.46 -12.56
CA GLU A 44 -5.53 -5.82 -13.84
C GLU A 44 -4.26 -5.37 -14.56
N GLN A 45 -3.20 -5.03 -13.81
CA GLN A 45 -1.91 -4.58 -14.35
C GLN A 45 -0.92 -5.72 -14.62
N LEU A 46 -1.05 -6.84 -13.91
CA LEU A 46 -0.12 -7.97 -13.98
C LEU A 46 -0.67 -9.10 -14.86
N VAL A 47 0.13 -9.53 -15.84
CA VAL A 47 -0.24 -10.62 -16.76
C VAL A 47 -0.37 -11.97 -16.04
N GLN A 48 0.39 -12.20 -14.95
CA GLN A 48 0.33 -13.41 -14.10
C GLN A 48 0.79 -13.10 -12.67
N PRO A 49 -0.06 -12.52 -11.80
CA PRO A 49 0.31 -12.20 -10.43
C PRO A 49 0.52 -13.48 -9.60
N ARG A 50 1.64 -13.58 -8.88
CA ARG A 50 1.83 -14.58 -7.81
C ARG A 50 1.32 -14.02 -6.49
N GLY A 51 1.00 -14.90 -5.55
CA GLY A 51 0.55 -14.48 -4.21
C GLY A 51 1.56 -13.56 -3.51
N GLU A 52 2.86 -13.75 -3.75
CA GLU A 52 3.92 -12.89 -3.22
C GLU A 52 3.90 -11.47 -3.81
N ASP A 53 3.53 -11.31 -5.09
CA ASP A 53 3.43 -10.00 -5.75
C ASP A 53 2.28 -9.15 -5.19
N LEU A 54 1.34 -9.77 -4.47
CA LEU A 54 0.23 -9.09 -3.81
C LEU A 54 0.56 -8.67 -2.37
N ILE A 55 1.67 -9.16 -1.81
CA ILE A 55 2.13 -8.82 -0.45
C ILE A 55 3.19 -7.71 -0.49
N TRP A 56 3.92 -7.58 -1.60
CA TRP A 56 5.00 -6.62 -1.75
C TRP A 56 4.60 -5.47 -2.65
N PHE A 57 4.66 -4.24 -2.14
CA PHE A 57 4.40 -3.03 -2.87
C PHE A 57 5.71 -2.41 -3.39
N ASP A 58 5.96 -2.52 -4.70
CA ASP A 58 7.11 -1.88 -5.35
C ASP A 58 6.92 -0.36 -5.43
N THR A 59 7.88 0.37 -4.87
CA THR A 59 7.93 1.84 -4.92
C THR A 59 9.29 2.29 -5.47
N PRO A 60 9.42 3.54 -5.94
CA PRO A 60 10.72 4.12 -6.28
C PRO A 60 11.74 4.09 -5.12
N HIS A 61 11.26 3.98 -3.88
CA HIS A 61 12.08 3.97 -2.67
C HIS A 61 12.43 2.56 -2.19
N GLY A 62 11.93 1.52 -2.85
CA GLY A 62 12.14 0.11 -2.50
C GLY A 62 10.84 -0.68 -2.40
N LYS A 63 10.98 -1.95 -2.01
CA LYS A 63 9.83 -2.83 -1.76
C LYS A 63 9.32 -2.65 -0.35
N ILE A 64 8.04 -2.35 -0.23
CA ILE A 64 7.36 -2.13 1.05
C ILE A 64 6.37 -3.26 1.26
N ARG A 65 6.32 -3.84 2.47
CA ARG A 65 5.44 -4.96 2.75
C ARG A 65 4.03 -4.47 3.09
N LEU A 66 3.00 -5.02 2.47
CA LEU A 66 1.62 -4.80 2.91
C LEU A 66 1.27 -5.74 4.07
N VAL A 67 0.75 -5.15 5.14
CA VAL A 67 0.27 -5.85 6.34
C VAL A 67 -1.21 -5.54 6.47
N ILE A 68 -2.02 -6.56 6.71
CA ILE A 68 -3.47 -6.41 6.87
C ILE A 68 -3.78 -6.30 8.35
N ASP A 69 -4.50 -5.27 8.77
CA ASP A 69 -5.07 -5.16 10.11
C ASP A 69 -6.59 -4.97 10.03
N GLU A 70 -7.34 -5.93 10.60
CA GLU A 70 -8.80 -5.95 10.59
C GLU A 70 -9.44 -4.86 11.46
N ARG A 71 -8.67 -4.21 12.33
CA ARG A 71 -9.13 -3.12 13.19
C ARG A 71 -8.99 -1.76 12.52
N LEU A 72 -8.33 -1.70 11.38
CA LEU A 72 -8.05 -0.47 10.66
C LEU A 72 -9.25 -0.02 9.82
N ASP A 73 -9.53 1.28 9.82
CA ASP A 73 -10.56 1.85 8.95
C ASP A 73 -10.19 1.69 7.46
N PRO A 74 -11.18 1.54 6.55
CA PRO A 74 -10.93 1.32 5.12
C PRO A 74 -10.05 2.35 4.42
N TYR A 75 -9.96 3.56 4.97
CA TYR A 75 -9.23 4.70 4.43
C TYR A 75 -7.98 5.05 5.24
N GLU A 76 -7.70 4.29 6.29
CA GLU A 76 -6.53 4.50 7.12
C GLU A 76 -5.34 3.71 6.56
N ILE A 77 -4.15 4.30 6.63
CA ILE A 77 -2.89 3.71 6.17
C ILE A 77 -1.82 4.09 7.19
N ILE A 78 -1.19 3.09 7.80
CA ILE A 78 -0.09 3.29 8.77
C ILE A 78 1.21 2.84 8.12
N ALA A 79 2.24 3.67 8.21
CA ALA A 79 3.59 3.37 7.74
C ALA A 79 4.49 3.01 8.94
N GLU A 80 5.18 1.86 8.86
CA GLU A 80 6.06 1.32 9.91
C GLU A 80 7.46 1.00 9.38
#